data_AF-A0A4P9Z1R6-F1
#
_entry.id   AF-A0A4P9Z1R6-F1
#
_cell.length_a   1.000
_cell.length_b   1.000
_cell.length_c   1.000
_cell.angle_alpha   90.00
_cell.angle_beta   90.00
_cell.angle_gamma   90.00
#
_symmetry.space_group_name_H-M   'P 1'
#
loop_
_entity.id
_entity.type
_entity.pdbx_description
1 polymer ?
#
loop_
_entity_poly.entity_id
_entity_poly.type
_entity_poly.pdbx_seq_one_letter_code
_entity_poly.pdbx_strand_id
1 'polypeptide(L)'
;MLLELPSRFTQPADLIIDALLGYQYTLRELPSDHVRSSVCDLIGWANDHKTPVLSLDVPSGIDGTTGQPDEQDTYITPRWTLCMGAPKTGLTGSAMSGEVFLADVGLPRTLWKRVGVPGWTVPPWGADFVIGLQYA
;
A
#
# COMPACT_ATOMS: atom_id res chain seq x y z
N MET A 1 -14.03 25.45 1.24
CA MET A 1 -13.46 26.51 0.38
C MET A 1 -12.20 25.95 -0.28
N LEU A 2 -12.40 25.05 -1.25
CA LEU A 2 -11.32 24.47 -2.04
C LEU A 2 -10.87 25.55 -3.02
N LEU A 3 -9.72 26.16 -2.74
CA LEU A 3 -9.04 27.07 -3.65
C LEU A 3 -8.86 26.35 -5.00
N GLU A 4 -9.35 26.96 -6.07
CA GLU A 4 -9.22 26.43 -7.42
C GLU A 4 -7.73 26.18 -7.72
N LEU A 5 -7.38 24.91 -7.84
CA LEU A 5 -6.04 24.51 -8.23
C LEU A 5 -5.79 24.99 -9.69
N PRO A 6 -4.57 25.43 -10.03
CA PRO A 6 -4.21 25.85 -11.39
C PRO A 6 -4.61 24.82 -12.46
N SER A 7 -4.91 25.24 -13.70
CA SER A 7 -5.50 24.39 -14.77
C SER A 7 -4.81 23.04 -15.09
N ARG A 8 -3.52 22.88 -14.78
CA ARG A 8 -2.83 21.58 -14.87
C ARG A 8 -3.27 20.56 -13.80
N PHE A 9 -3.98 21.03 -12.79
CA PHE A 9 -4.56 20.25 -11.69
C PHE A 9 -6.09 20.14 -11.80
N THR A 10 -6.69 20.70 -12.86
CA THR A 10 -8.12 20.48 -13.20
C THR A 10 -8.31 19.30 -14.16
N GLN A 11 -7.22 18.72 -14.66
CA GLN A 11 -7.26 17.46 -15.39
C GLN A 11 -7.30 16.30 -14.39
N PRO A 12 -8.11 15.25 -14.63
CA PRO A 12 -8.08 14.05 -13.81
C PRO A 12 -6.65 13.50 -13.73
N ALA A 13 -6.21 13.13 -12.54
CA ALA A 13 -4.90 12.49 -12.39
C ALA A 13 -4.88 11.17 -13.17
N ASP A 14 -3.74 10.83 -13.78
CA ASP A 14 -3.55 9.54 -14.46
C ASP A 14 -3.27 8.40 -13.47
N LEU A 15 -2.76 8.73 -12.28
CA LEU A 15 -2.43 7.80 -11.20
C LEU A 15 -2.59 8.51 -9.84
N ILE A 16 -3.17 7.81 -8.87
CA ILE A 16 -3.15 8.21 -7.46
C ILE A 16 -2.15 7.32 -6.73
N ILE A 17 -1.28 7.92 -5.92
CA ILE A 17 -0.36 7.19 -5.04
C ILE A 17 -0.92 7.25 -3.63
N ASP A 18 -1.35 6.09 -3.13
CA ASP A 18 -1.74 5.92 -1.74
C ASP A 18 -0.49 5.64 -0.90
N ALA A 19 -0.13 6.63 -0.09
CA ALA A 19 0.92 6.56 0.91
C ALA A 19 0.41 7.14 2.25
N LEU A 20 -0.90 7.05 2.50
CA LEU A 20 -1.53 7.66 3.67
C LEU A 20 -1.15 6.89 4.95
N LEU A 21 -1.20 5.55 4.88
CA LEU A 21 -0.85 4.63 5.95
C LEU A 21 0.06 3.52 5.41
N GLY A 22 0.95 3.04 6.27
CA GLY A 22 1.71 1.81 6.03
C GLY A 22 1.30 0.73 7.03
N TYR A 23 1.97 -0.40 7.03
CA TYR A 23 1.63 -1.54 7.90
C TYR A 23 1.69 -1.25 9.41
N GLN A 24 2.36 -0.16 9.82
CA GLN A 24 2.62 0.18 11.21
C GLN A 24 1.45 0.85 11.95
N TYR A 25 0.44 1.36 11.23
CA TYR A 25 -0.71 2.06 11.83
C TYR A 25 -2.00 1.63 11.14
N THR A 26 -2.97 1.23 11.93
CA THR A 26 -4.37 1.14 11.52
C THR A 26 -5.05 2.51 11.63
N LEU A 27 -6.20 2.68 10.98
CA LEU A 27 -7.00 3.92 11.10
C LEU A 27 -7.35 4.26 12.56
N ARG A 28 -7.57 3.23 13.38
CA ARG A 28 -7.95 3.35 14.80
C ARG A 28 -6.79 3.79 15.69
N GLU A 29 -5.55 3.60 15.24
CA GLU A 29 -4.33 3.96 15.98
C GLU A 29 -3.84 5.37 15.65
N LEU A 30 -4.54 6.09 14.77
CA LEU A 30 -4.19 7.47 14.44
C LEU A 30 -4.33 8.41 15.65
N PRO A 31 -3.41 9.39 15.79
CA PRO A 31 -3.21 10.11 17.06
C PRO A 31 -4.34 11.07 17.44
N SER A 32 -5.26 11.38 16.51
CA SER A 32 -6.43 12.23 16.79
C SER A 32 -7.57 11.96 15.81
N ASP A 33 -8.79 12.24 16.25
CA ASP A 33 -10.00 12.13 15.41
C ASP A 33 -9.94 13.04 14.17
N HIS A 34 -9.30 14.20 14.28
CA HIS A 34 -9.14 15.11 13.14
C HIS A 34 -8.24 14.52 12.06
N VAL A 35 -7.12 13.90 12.45
CA VAL A 35 -6.22 13.20 11.51
C VAL A 35 -6.92 12.01 10.91
N ARG A 36 -7.61 11.20 11.72
CA ARG A 36 -8.39 10.05 11.25
C ARG A 36 -9.45 10.48 10.23
N SER A 37 -10.25 11.49 10.54
CA SER A 37 -11.25 12.03 9.60
C SER A 37 -10.63 12.49 8.29
N SER A 38 -9.49 13.20 8.35
CA SER A 38 -8.78 13.67 7.16
C SER A 38 -8.30 12.51 6.29
N VAL A 39 -7.79 11.42 6.91
CA VAL A 39 -7.40 10.21 6.18
C VAL A 39 -8.61 9.52 5.57
N CYS A 40 -9.72 9.37 6.31
CA CYS A 40 -10.96 8.81 5.79
C CYS A 40 -11.49 9.60 4.57
N ASP A 41 -11.46 10.93 4.64
CA ASP A 41 -11.89 11.81 3.53
C ASP A 41 -11.01 11.62 2.29
N LEU A 42 -9.69 11.48 2.47
CA LEU A 42 -8.74 11.22 1.38
C LEU A 42 -8.92 9.82 0.78
N ILE A 43 -9.22 8.81 1.60
CA ILE A 43 -9.56 7.46 1.15
C ILE A 43 -10.84 7.49 0.29
N GLY A 44 -11.89 8.15 0.78
CA GLY A 44 -13.14 8.31 0.04
C GLY A 44 -12.91 9.03 -1.29
N TRP A 45 -12.17 10.15 -1.26
CA TRP A 45 -11.80 10.87 -2.47
C TRP A 45 -11.08 9.98 -3.49
N ALA A 46 -10.08 9.18 -3.06
CA ALA A 46 -9.33 8.33 -3.97
C ALA A 46 -10.20 7.24 -4.62
N ASN A 47 -11.08 6.59 -3.83
CA ASN A 47 -11.96 5.53 -4.31
C ASN A 47 -13.09 6.03 -5.22
N ASP A 48 -13.55 7.27 -5.05
CA ASP A 48 -14.60 7.87 -5.88
C ASP A 48 -14.11 8.22 -7.30
N HIS A 49 -12.80 8.29 -7.52
CA HIS A 49 -12.22 8.57 -8.83
C HIS A 49 -12.04 7.28 -9.65
N LYS A 50 -12.20 7.39 -10.97
CA LYS A 50 -11.89 6.28 -11.90
C LYS A 50 -10.39 6.08 -12.14
N THR A 51 -9.56 6.95 -11.58
CA THR A 51 -8.10 6.90 -11.68
C THR A 51 -7.57 5.69 -10.92
N PRO A 52 -6.68 4.88 -11.51
CA PRO A 52 -6.09 3.76 -10.80
C PRO A 52 -5.26 4.24 -9.60
N VAL A 53 -5.33 3.47 -8.51
CA VAL A 53 -4.56 3.74 -7.29
C VAL A 53 -3.40 2.74 -7.16
N LEU A 54 -2.21 3.24 -6.86
CA LEU A 54 -1.04 2.46 -6.43
C LEU A 54 -0.82 2.69 -4.93
N SER A 55 -0.98 1.65 -4.12
CA SER A 55 -0.69 1.70 -2.69
C SER A 55 0.76 1.34 -2.41
N LEU A 56 1.40 2.10 -1.53
CA LEU A 56 2.75 1.83 -1.05
C LEU A 56 2.68 1.02 0.23
N ASP A 57 3.42 -0.08 0.25
CA ASP A 57 3.55 -1.04 1.33
C ASP A 57 2.31 -1.92 1.61
N VAL A 58 1.19 -1.28 1.98
CA VAL A 58 -0.12 -1.87 2.28
C VAL A 58 -1.18 -0.85 1.87
N PRO A 59 -2.32 -1.24 1.28
CA PRO A 59 -3.40 -0.30 1.00
C PRO A 59 -3.92 0.33 2.29
N SER A 60 -4.04 1.66 2.31
CA SER A 60 -4.47 2.36 3.52
C SER A 60 -5.83 1.88 4.00
N GLY A 61 -5.93 1.53 5.28
CA GLY A 61 -7.14 0.96 5.91
C GLY A 61 -7.24 -0.56 5.84
N ILE A 62 -6.28 -1.26 5.22
CA ILE A 62 -6.16 -2.72 5.23
C ILE A 62 -5.08 -3.15 6.24
N ASP A 63 -5.40 -4.12 7.07
CA ASP A 63 -4.44 -4.78 7.97
C ASP A 63 -3.43 -5.59 7.16
N GLY A 64 -2.14 -5.25 7.24
CA GLY A 64 -1.06 -5.93 6.51
C GLY A 64 -0.82 -7.40 6.95
N THR A 65 -1.36 -7.83 8.08
CA THR A 65 -1.27 -9.20 8.59
C THR A 65 -2.47 -10.05 8.14
N THR A 66 -3.69 -9.52 8.29
CA THR A 66 -4.94 -10.27 8.04
C THR A 66 -5.52 -10.05 6.65
N GLY A 67 -5.17 -8.96 5.98
CA GLY A 67 -5.69 -8.59 4.66
C GLY A 67 -7.13 -8.07 4.70
N GLN A 68 -7.67 -7.82 5.90
CA GLN A 68 -9.02 -7.32 6.11
C GLN A 68 -9.00 -5.82 6.41
N PRO A 69 -10.08 -5.10 6.11
CA PRO A 69 -10.23 -3.71 6.53
C PRO A 69 -10.24 -3.56 8.06
N ASP A 70 -9.51 -2.58 8.57
CA ASP A 70 -9.50 -2.23 9.99
C ASP A 70 -10.83 -1.59 10.43
N GLU A 71 -11.49 -0.90 9.51
CA GLU A 71 -12.81 -0.31 9.67
C GLU A 71 -13.68 -0.63 8.45
N GLN A 72 -14.97 -0.81 8.71
CA GLN A 72 -15.90 -1.20 7.66
C GLN A 72 -15.99 -0.11 6.58
N ASP A 73 -15.83 -0.53 5.32
CA ASP A 73 -15.93 0.32 4.12
C ASP A 73 -14.99 1.54 4.06
N THR A 74 -13.95 1.62 4.90
CA THR A 74 -12.97 2.72 4.90
C THR A 74 -11.56 2.21 4.61
N TYR A 75 -11.30 1.90 3.36
CA TYR A 75 -9.99 1.42 2.89
C TYR A 75 -9.79 1.79 1.42
N ILE A 76 -8.54 1.91 0.98
CA ILE A 76 -8.21 2.12 -0.43
C ILE A 76 -8.47 0.84 -1.23
N THR A 77 -9.07 0.97 -2.42
CA THR A 77 -9.19 -0.12 -3.39
C THR A 77 -8.11 0.05 -4.47
N PRO A 78 -6.91 -0.55 -4.29
CA PRO A 78 -5.79 -0.35 -5.21
C PRO A 78 -5.98 -1.15 -6.49
N ARG A 79 -5.43 -0.61 -7.59
CA ARG A 79 -5.10 -1.43 -8.76
C ARG A 79 -3.82 -2.23 -8.51
N TRP A 80 -2.86 -1.61 -7.82
CA TRP A 80 -1.55 -2.18 -7.54
C TRP A 80 -1.11 -1.89 -6.11
N THR A 81 -0.37 -2.80 -5.50
CA THR A 81 0.32 -2.57 -4.22
C THR A 81 1.79 -2.86 -4.35
N LEU A 82 2.65 -1.91 -3.98
CA LEU A 82 4.10 -2.08 -3.93
C LEU A 82 4.57 -2.36 -2.51
N CYS A 83 4.75 -3.64 -2.16
CA CYS A 83 5.32 -4.05 -0.89
C CYS A 83 6.76 -3.57 -0.77
N MET A 84 7.16 -2.99 0.37
CA MET A 84 8.53 -2.58 0.61
C MET A 84 9.28 -3.64 1.45
N GLY A 85 10.41 -4.13 0.93
CA GLY A 85 11.29 -5.07 1.61
C GLY A 85 10.76 -6.51 1.65
N ALA A 86 9.63 -6.75 2.30
CA ALA A 86 9.00 -8.07 2.36
C ALA A 86 7.49 -7.98 2.06
N PRO A 87 6.90 -9.02 1.43
CA PRO A 87 5.46 -9.11 1.28
C PRO A 87 4.80 -9.26 2.64
N LYS A 88 3.64 -8.60 2.79
CA LYS A 88 2.80 -8.67 3.98
C LYS A 88 1.84 -9.86 3.86
N THR A 89 1.64 -10.63 4.93
CA THR A 89 0.82 -11.87 4.88
C THR A 89 -0.63 -11.59 4.51
N GLY A 90 -1.16 -10.43 4.90
CA GLY A 90 -2.50 -10.00 4.53
C GLY A 90 -2.67 -9.67 3.05
N LEU A 91 -1.57 -9.51 2.31
CA LEU A 91 -1.60 -9.17 0.89
C LEU A 91 -1.48 -10.38 -0.02
N THR A 92 -1.20 -11.57 0.52
CA THR A 92 -1.08 -12.81 -0.25
C THR A 92 -2.47 -13.33 -0.63
N GLY A 93 -2.83 -13.27 -1.91
CA GLY A 93 -4.12 -13.81 -2.41
C GLY A 93 -5.37 -13.02 -1.98
N SER A 94 -5.22 -11.85 -1.37
CA SER A 94 -6.36 -11.00 -0.98
C SER A 94 -6.90 -10.24 -2.18
N ALA A 95 -8.23 -10.24 -2.37
CA ALA A 95 -8.89 -9.39 -3.36
C ALA A 95 -8.67 -7.88 -3.10
N MET A 96 -8.22 -7.53 -1.87
CA MET A 96 -8.08 -6.15 -1.41
C MET A 96 -6.74 -5.52 -1.78
N SER A 97 -5.76 -6.28 -2.28
CA SER A 97 -4.40 -5.79 -2.53
C SER A 97 -4.11 -5.42 -4.00
N GLY A 98 -5.02 -5.71 -4.92
CA GLY A 98 -4.74 -5.57 -6.36
C GLY A 98 -3.57 -6.46 -6.81
N GLU A 99 -2.89 -6.10 -7.91
CA GLU A 99 -1.67 -6.84 -8.29
C GLU A 99 -0.51 -6.39 -7.39
N VAL A 100 0.21 -7.36 -6.82
CA VAL A 100 1.24 -7.10 -5.82
C VAL A 100 2.63 -7.11 -6.43
N PHE A 101 3.40 -6.07 -6.14
CA PHE A 101 4.81 -5.94 -6.46
C PHE A 101 5.64 -5.89 -5.18
N LEU A 102 6.93 -6.15 -5.30
CA LEU A 102 7.88 -6.12 -4.19
C LEU A 102 9.10 -5.29 -4.57
N ALA A 103 9.37 -4.23 -3.81
CA ALA A 103 10.54 -3.37 -3.97
C ALA A 103 11.70 -3.78 -3.04
N ASP A 104 12.92 -3.78 -3.60
CA ASP A 104 14.16 -3.81 -2.82
C ASP A 104 14.39 -2.44 -2.18
N VAL A 105 14.44 -2.40 -0.85
CA VAL A 105 14.71 -1.19 -0.06
C VAL A 105 16.11 -1.20 0.56
N GLY A 106 17.01 -2.06 0.06
CA GLY A 106 18.41 -2.11 0.47
C GLY A 106 18.66 -2.92 1.75
N LEU A 107 17.78 -3.87 2.07
CA LEU A 107 17.96 -4.73 3.24
C LEU A 107 19.14 -5.70 3.03
N PRO A 108 20.15 -5.71 3.92
CA PRO A 108 21.37 -6.48 3.71
C PRO A 108 21.11 -7.99 3.74
N ARG A 109 21.87 -8.75 2.93
CA ARG A 109 21.75 -10.23 2.85
C ARG A 109 21.84 -10.95 4.19
N THR A 110 22.61 -10.40 5.14
CA THR A 110 22.76 -10.95 6.49
C THR A 110 21.46 -10.88 7.30
N LEU A 111 20.60 -9.89 7.05
CA LEU A 111 19.29 -9.77 7.70
C LEU A 111 18.38 -10.93 7.30
N TRP A 112 18.25 -11.19 6.01
CA TRP A 112 17.41 -12.29 5.48
C TRP A 112 17.84 -13.67 6.00
N LYS A 113 19.16 -13.91 6.05
CA LYS A 113 19.72 -15.13 6.66
C LYS A 113 19.37 -15.26 8.14
N ARG A 114 19.40 -14.15 8.90
CA ARG A 114 19.09 -14.13 10.34
C ARG A 114 17.61 -14.36 10.62
N VAL A 115 16.72 -13.75 9.83
CA VAL A 115 15.27 -13.90 9.98
C VAL A 115 14.80 -15.28 9.50
N GLY A 116 15.55 -15.93 8.60
CA GLY A 116 15.30 -17.33 8.22
C GLY A 116 14.14 -17.49 7.25
N VAL A 117 13.98 -16.57 6.30
CA VAL A 117 12.91 -16.64 5.28
C VAL A 117 13.20 -17.79 4.30
N PRO A 118 12.34 -18.83 4.22
CA PRO A 118 12.55 -19.95 3.32
C PRO A 118 12.65 -19.49 1.85
N GLY A 119 13.65 -20.00 1.13
CA GLY A 119 13.88 -19.66 -0.28
C GLY A 119 14.56 -18.29 -0.53
N TRP A 120 14.76 -17.47 0.51
CA TRP A 120 15.36 -16.12 0.40
C TRP A 120 16.79 -16.07 0.95
N THR A 121 17.56 -17.14 0.77
CA THR A 121 19.00 -17.13 1.10
C THR A 121 19.76 -16.11 0.25
N VAL A 122 19.24 -15.87 -0.95
CA VAL A 122 19.54 -14.75 -1.84
C VAL A 122 18.21 -14.01 -2.04
N PRO A 123 18.15 -12.67 -1.87
CA PRO A 123 16.91 -11.95 -2.07
C PRO A 123 16.40 -12.08 -3.53
N PRO A 124 15.07 -12.02 -3.75
CA PRO A 124 14.45 -12.48 -5.00
C PRO A 124 14.61 -11.53 -6.19
N TRP A 125 15.11 -10.30 -5.97
CA TRP A 125 15.15 -9.27 -7.01
C TRP A 125 16.23 -9.46 -8.08
N GLY A 126 17.23 -10.33 -7.85
CA GLY A 126 18.31 -10.52 -8.82
C GLY A 126 19.08 -9.23 -9.11
N ALA A 127 18.97 -8.71 -10.33
CA ALA A 127 19.57 -7.45 -10.78
C ALA A 127 18.57 -6.28 -10.85
N ASP A 128 17.29 -6.54 -10.57
CA ASP A 128 16.21 -5.55 -10.59
C ASP A 128 15.97 -4.96 -9.19
N PHE A 129 15.12 -3.94 -9.12
CA PHE A 129 14.68 -3.32 -7.86
C PHE A 129 13.22 -3.60 -7.53
N VAL A 130 12.44 -4.06 -8.50
CA VAL A 130 11.01 -4.36 -8.34
C VAL A 130 10.68 -5.64 -9.08
N ILE A 131 9.97 -6.55 -8.42
CA ILE A 131 9.44 -7.78 -9.03
C ILE A 131 7.94 -7.89 -8.80
N GLY A 132 7.21 -8.46 -9.75
CA GLY A 132 5.82 -8.83 -9.57
C GLY A 132 5.70 -10.13 -8.77
N LEU A 133 4.73 -10.19 -7.85
CA LEU A 133 4.41 -11.40 -7.08
C LEU A 133 3.14 -12.02 -7.63
N GLN A 134 3.18 -13.34 -7.82
CA GLN A 134 2.00 -14.13 -8.18
C GLN A 134 1.74 -15.12 -7.05
N TYR A 135 0.51 -15.08 -6.54
CA TYR A 135 0.03 -16.04 -5.55
C TYR A 135 -0.84 -17.05 -6.29
N ALA A 136 -0.58 -18.34 -6.05
CA ALA A 136 -1.32 -19.46 -6.65
C ALA A 136 -2.63 -19.72 -5.92
#